data_AF-C4MAQ7-F1
#
_entry.id   AF-C4MAQ7-F1
#
_cell.length_a   1.000
_cell.length_b   1.000
_cell.length_c   1.000
_cell.angle_alpha   90.00
_cell.angle_beta   90.00
_cell.angle_gamma   90.00
#
_symmetry.space_group_name_H-M   'P 1'
#
loop_
_entity.id
_entity.type
_entity.pdbx_description
1 polymer ?
#
loop_
_entity_poly.entity_id
_entity_poly.type
_entity_poly.pdbx_seq_one_letter_code
_entity_poly.pdbx_strand_id
1 'polypeptide(L)'
;MVGSLNKTMYGTPDTRNIIQDEEYVNTILEERDLHLIDVLNLLKDLKKINNECNILTNGFELKLGYFPFESLSTLVYGHLKAIDNIDSLIKDFNKKNSLLITKLKEMKRRDEREERIDKLEKKREEETKPERRKTRPL
;
A
#
# COMPACT_ATOMS: atom_id res chain seq x y z
N MET A 1 -0.79 48.15 38.61
CA MET A 1 -1.29 48.60 37.30
C MET A 1 -0.22 48.33 36.26
N VAL A 2 -0.64 47.91 35.06
CA VAL A 2 0.16 47.55 33.87
C VAL A 2 0.95 46.24 34.06
N GLY A 3 0.65 45.11 33.41
CA GLY A 3 0.02 44.87 32.12
C GLY A 3 1.06 44.28 31.19
N SER A 4 1.27 42.95 31.22
CA SER A 4 2.03 42.25 30.18
C SER A 4 1.32 40.94 29.84
N LEU A 5 0.73 40.92 28.65
CA LEU A 5 0.05 39.78 28.04
C LEU A 5 1.04 38.65 27.77
N ASN A 6 0.85 37.51 28.42
CA ASN A 6 1.43 36.26 27.96
C ASN A 6 0.77 35.89 26.63
N LYS A 7 1.51 36.10 25.54
CA LYS A 7 1.14 35.71 24.18
C LYS A 7 1.17 34.18 24.11
N THR A 8 0.02 33.54 24.28
CA THR A 8 -0.21 32.14 23.95
C THR A 8 0.01 31.95 22.45
N MET A 9 1.17 31.40 22.05
CA MET A 9 1.37 30.90 20.69
C MET A 9 0.51 29.64 20.52
N TYR A 10 -0.72 29.83 20.05
CA TYR A 10 -1.45 28.76 19.38
C TYR A 10 -0.79 28.53 18.03
N GLY A 11 0.27 27.72 18.01
CA GLY A 11 0.73 27.07 16.80
C GLY A 11 -0.20 25.89 16.54
N THR A 12 -0.99 25.95 15.47
CA THR A 12 -1.69 24.78 14.95
C THR A 12 -0.65 23.69 14.69
N PRO A 13 -0.78 22.46 15.23
CA PRO A 13 0.11 21.39 14.84
C PRO A 13 -0.07 21.18 13.34
N ASP A 14 1.01 21.34 12.57
CA ASP A 14 1.09 20.88 11.19
C ASP A 14 0.98 19.36 11.25
N THR A 15 -0.25 18.84 11.19
CA THR A 15 -0.52 17.40 11.08
C THR A 15 -0.13 16.94 9.68
N ARG A 16 1.17 16.90 9.41
CA ARG A 16 1.67 15.99 8.38
C ARG A 16 1.27 14.61 8.85
N ASN A 17 0.42 13.96 8.07
CA ASN A 17 0.07 12.56 8.27
C ASN A 17 1.34 11.74 8.14
N ILE A 18 2.06 11.54 9.25
CA ILE A 18 3.11 10.54 9.34
C ILE A 18 2.36 9.22 9.24
N ILE A 19 2.32 8.65 8.05
CA ILE A 19 1.87 7.28 7.83
C ILE A 19 2.92 6.40 8.51
N GLN A 20 2.72 6.15 9.81
CA GLN A 20 3.48 5.18 10.58
C GLN A 20 3.00 3.78 10.20
N ASP A 21 3.36 3.32 8.99
CA ASP A 21 3.44 1.89 8.71
C ASP A 21 4.88 1.48 9.11
N GLU A 22 5.02 0.76 10.22
CA GLU A 22 6.22 0.50 11.05
C GLU A 22 7.45 -0.17 10.36
N GLU A 23 7.56 -0.19 9.03
CA GLU A 23 8.72 -0.75 8.31
C GLU A 23 9.37 0.20 7.29
N TYR A 24 8.84 1.40 7.10
CA TYR A 24 9.34 2.38 6.12
C TYR A 24 10.17 3.47 6.78
N VAL A 25 11.16 3.05 7.56
CA VAL A 25 12.08 3.95 8.26
C VAL A 25 13.01 4.60 7.24
N ASN A 26 12.90 5.93 7.12
CA ASN A 26 13.87 6.85 6.50
C ASN A 26 13.93 6.96 4.96
N THR A 27 12.80 7.05 4.26
CA THR A 27 12.82 7.65 2.91
C THR A 27 12.03 8.95 2.93
N ILE A 28 12.73 10.08 2.85
CA ILE A 28 12.09 11.39 2.62
C ILE A 28 11.45 11.29 1.23
N LEU A 29 10.14 11.12 1.19
CA LEU A 29 9.38 11.08 -0.06
C LEU A 29 9.38 12.50 -0.63
N GLU A 30 10.08 12.69 -1.74
CA GLU A 30 9.94 13.91 -2.53
C GLU A 30 8.53 13.90 -3.14
N GLU A 31 7.68 14.83 -2.66
CA GLU A 31 6.35 15.05 -3.23
C GLU A 31 6.49 15.66 -4.62
N ARG A 32 6.53 14.78 -5.63
CA ARG A 32 6.47 15.15 -7.04
C ARG A 32 5.26 14.50 -7.71
N ASP A 33 4.90 15.06 -8.87
CA ASP A 33 3.88 14.46 -9.72
C ASP A 33 4.33 13.09 -10.25
N LEU A 34 3.35 12.21 -10.44
CA LEU A 34 3.59 10.89 -11.05
C LEU A 34 3.77 11.04 -12.55
N HIS A 35 4.81 10.41 -13.07
CA HIS A 35 5.08 10.36 -14.49
C HIS A 35 4.84 8.94 -15.03
N LEU A 36 4.58 8.81 -16.33
CA LEU A 36 4.41 7.51 -16.99
C LEU A 36 5.61 6.60 -16.78
N ILE A 37 6.82 7.18 -16.68
CA ILE A 37 8.04 6.43 -16.41
C ILE A 37 8.01 5.69 -15.07
N ASP A 38 7.30 6.22 -14.07
CA ASP A 38 7.16 5.58 -12.75
C ASP A 38 6.34 4.30 -12.85
N VAL A 39 5.27 4.31 -13.65
CA VAL A 39 4.45 3.13 -13.95
C VAL A 39 5.28 2.09 -14.72
N LEU A 40 6.08 2.54 -15.69
CA LEU A 40 6.96 1.64 -16.45
C LEU A 40 8.03 1.01 -15.55
N ASN A 41 8.58 1.76 -14.58
CA ASN A 41 9.54 1.25 -13.62
C ASN A 41 8.91 0.23 -12.67
N LEU A 42 7.69 0.49 -12.19
CA LEU A 42 6.91 -0.44 -11.40
C LEU A 42 6.69 -1.76 -12.13
N LEU A 43 6.26 -1.71 -13.41
CA LEU A 43 6.04 -2.90 -14.23
C LEU A 43 7.34 -3.67 -14.49
N LYS A 44 8.47 -2.98 -14.70
CA LYS A 44 9.79 -3.60 -14.84
C LYS A 44 10.22 -4.32 -13.58
N ASP A 45 10.00 -3.72 -12.41
CA ASP A 45 10.39 -4.34 -11.14
C ASP A 45 9.47 -5.52 -10.78
N LEU A 46 8.16 -5.44 -11.07
CA LEU A 46 7.27 -6.60 -10.98
C LEU A 46 7.71 -7.75 -11.88
N LYS A 47 8.14 -7.45 -13.10
CA LYS A 47 8.67 -8.47 -14.02
C LYS A 47 9.90 -9.16 -13.45
N LYS A 48 10.79 -8.44 -12.78
CA LYS A 48 11.98 -9.03 -12.11
C LYS A 48 11.58 -9.97 -10.99
N ILE A 49 10.66 -9.55 -10.11
CA ILE A 49 10.15 -10.41 -9.02
C ILE A 49 9.52 -11.67 -9.62
N ASN A 50 8.68 -11.52 -10.64
CA ASN A 50 8.01 -12.65 -11.29
C ASN A 50 9.01 -13.65 -11.90
N ASN A 51 10.12 -13.17 -12.47
CA ASN A 51 11.15 -14.04 -13.01
C ASN A 51 11.82 -14.88 -11.92
N GLU A 52 12.11 -14.31 -10.74
CA GLU A 52 12.66 -15.08 -9.62
C GLU A 52 11.62 -16.06 -9.04
N CYS A 53 10.35 -15.65 -8.96
CA CYS A 53 9.26 -16.57 -8.56
C CYS A 53 9.12 -17.75 -9.52
N ASN A 54 9.35 -17.54 -10.82
CA ASN A 54 9.33 -18.63 -11.81
C ASN A 54 10.43 -19.69 -11.57
N ILE A 55 11.54 -19.33 -10.93
CA ILE A 55 12.58 -20.29 -10.55
C ILE A 55 12.06 -21.24 -9.46
N LEU A 56 11.17 -20.76 -8.58
CA LEU A 56 10.55 -21.59 -7.56
C LEU A 56 9.54 -22.60 -8.14
N THR A 57 8.80 -22.21 -9.17
CA THR A 57 7.74 -23.04 -9.76
C THR A 57 8.26 -24.03 -10.80
N ASN A 58 9.16 -23.59 -11.67
CA ASN A 58 9.72 -24.45 -12.72
C ASN A 58 10.94 -25.24 -12.24
N GLY A 59 11.50 -24.87 -11.09
CA GLY A 59 12.60 -25.57 -10.44
C GLY A 59 13.91 -25.50 -11.20
N PHE A 60 14.87 -26.28 -10.72
CA PHE A 60 16.12 -26.55 -11.42
C PHE A 60 16.01 -27.94 -12.05
N GLU A 61 16.18 -28.05 -13.36
CA GLU A 61 16.35 -29.34 -14.02
C GLU A 61 17.68 -29.95 -13.56
N LEU A 62 17.61 -30.76 -12.50
CA LEU A 62 18.74 -31.50 -11.95
C LEU A 62 18.45 -32.99 -12.10
N LYS A 63 19.37 -33.70 -12.76
CA LYS A 63 19.37 -35.15 -12.77
C LYS A 63 19.88 -35.63 -11.41
N LEU A 64 19.17 -36.57 -10.80
CA LEU A 64 19.67 -37.29 -9.63
C LEU A 64 20.92 -38.06 -10.06
N GLY A 65 22.09 -37.57 -9.64
CA GLY A 65 23.37 -38.22 -9.91
C GLY A 65 23.60 -39.44 -9.02
N TYR A 66 24.83 -39.93 -8.98
CA TYR A 66 25.24 -41.07 -8.13
C TYR A 66 25.02 -40.82 -6.62
N PHE A 67 24.97 -39.56 -6.20
CA PHE A 67 24.68 -39.13 -4.84
C PHE A 67 23.37 -38.34 -4.79
N PRO A 68 22.22 -39.03 -4.59
CA PRO A 68 20.91 -38.40 -4.65
C PRO A 68 20.70 -37.37 -3.52
N PHE A 69 21.29 -37.59 -2.35
CA PHE A 69 21.20 -36.66 -1.22
C PHE A 69 21.97 -35.35 -1.47
N GLU A 70 23.15 -35.41 -2.11
CA GLU A 70 23.89 -34.19 -2.48
C GLU A 70 23.13 -33.39 -3.54
N SER A 71 22.55 -34.08 -4.52
CA SER A 71 21.72 -33.48 -5.57
C SER A 71 20.47 -32.79 -4.98
N LEU A 72 19.81 -33.45 -4.02
CA LEU A 72 18.67 -32.90 -3.30
C LEU A 72 19.06 -31.70 -2.45
N SER A 73 20.17 -31.78 -1.71
CA SER A 73 20.65 -30.66 -0.88
C SER A 73 20.91 -29.41 -1.73
N THR A 74 21.54 -29.59 -2.90
CA THR A 74 21.83 -28.49 -3.85
C THR A 74 20.55 -27.86 -4.37
N LEU A 75 19.55 -28.67 -4.70
CA LEU A 75 18.24 -28.19 -5.14
C LEU A 75 17.53 -27.37 -4.05
N VAL A 76 17.50 -27.90 -2.81
CA VAL A 76 16.88 -27.20 -1.68
C VAL A 76 17.60 -25.89 -1.36
N TYR A 77 18.94 -25.88 -1.34
CA TYR A 77 19.71 -24.65 -1.15
C TYR A 77 19.50 -23.63 -2.28
N GLY A 78 19.34 -24.10 -3.53
CA GLY A 78 18.98 -23.25 -4.66
C GLY A 78 17.64 -22.55 -4.46
N HIS A 79 16.62 -23.27 -3.97
CA HIS A 79 15.32 -22.68 -3.64
C HIS A 79 15.37 -21.71 -2.47
N LEU A 80 16.12 -22.02 -1.40
CA LEU A 80 16.32 -21.09 -0.28
C LEU A 80 16.95 -19.78 -0.74
N LYS A 81 17.98 -19.86 -1.59
CA LYS A 81 18.63 -18.67 -2.16
C LYS A 81 17.67 -17.85 -3.04
N ALA A 82 16.81 -18.51 -3.82
CA ALA A 82 15.79 -17.83 -4.62
C ALA A 82 14.77 -17.09 -3.72
N ILE A 83 14.37 -17.69 -2.59
CA ILE A 83 13.49 -17.03 -1.60
C ILE A 83 14.15 -15.77 -1.03
N ASP A 84 15.42 -15.85 -0.62
CA ASP A 84 16.15 -14.69 -0.09
C ASP A 84 16.26 -13.56 -1.13
N ASN A 85 16.50 -13.91 -2.40
CA ASN A 85 16.53 -12.94 -3.49
C ASN A 85 15.16 -12.26 -3.70
N ILE A 86 14.07 -13.03 -3.63
CA ILE A 86 12.71 -12.50 -3.77
C ILE A 86 12.42 -11.50 -2.65
N ASP A 87 12.76 -11.82 -1.40
CA ASP A 87 12.57 -10.90 -0.27
C ASP A 87 13.34 -9.59 -0.48
N SER A 88 14.60 -9.67 -0.92
CA SER A 88 15.40 -8.49 -1.26
C SER A 88 14.76 -7.67 -2.40
N LEU A 89 14.25 -8.32 -3.45
CA LEU A 89 13.60 -7.63 -4.57
C LEU A 89 12.28 -6.97 -4.15
N ILE A 90 11.51 -7.59 -3.26
CA ILE A 90 10.28 -7.01 -2.71
C ILE A 90 10.60 -5.75 -1.89
N LYS A 91 11.64 -5.80 -1.05
CA LYS A 91 12.11 -4.64 -0.28
C LYS A 91 12.52 -3.50 -1.20
N ASP A 92 13.27 -3.79 -2.26
CA ASP A 92 13.67 -2.79 -3.25
C ASP A 92 12.49 -2.24 -4.06
N PHE A 93 11.54 -3.10 -4.43
CA PHE A 93 10.32 -2.73 -5.12
C PHE A 93 9.52 -1.73 -4.28
N ASN A 94 9.33 -2.03 -3.00
CA ASN A 94 8.60 -1.17 -2.07
C ASN A 94 9.29 0.18 -1.86
N LYS A 95 10.63 0.19 -1.76
CA LYS A 95 11.42 1.44 -1.63
C LYS A 95 11.31 2.31 -2.89
N LYS A 96 11.58 1.74 -4.06
CA LYS A 96 11.60 2.48 -5.35
C LYS A 96 10.23 2.98 -5.75
N ASN A 97 9.19 2.20 -5.49
CA ASN A 97 7.81 2.52 -5.87
C ASN A 97 6.99 3.16 -4.74
N SER A 98 7.64 3.55 -3.63
CA SER A 98 7.01 4.10 -2.42
C SER A 98 6.09 5.29 -2.69
N LEU A 99 6.48 6.21 -3.58
CA LEU A 99 5.67 7.37 -3.96
C LEU A 99 4.36 6.94 -4.63
N LEU A 100 4.46 6.05 -5.62
CA LEU A 100 3.30 5.58 -6.39
C LEU A 100 2.38 4.71 -5.52
N ILE A 101 2.96 3.83 -4.69
CA ILE A 101 2.20 3.01 -3.73
C ILE A 101 1.45 3.90 -2.73
N THR A 102 2.10 4.93 -2.19
CA THR A 102 1.47 5.86 -1.25
C THR A 102 0.31 6.61 -1.90
N LYS A 103 0.49 7.15 -3.11
CA LYS A 103 -0.58 7.83 -3.86
C LYS A 103 -1.75 6.90 -4.17
N LEU A 104 -1.50 5.65 -4.55
CA LEU A 104 -2.56 4.66 -4.76
C LEU A 104 -3.32 4.33 -3.47
N LYS A 105 -2.62 4.16 -2.34
CA LYS A 105 -3.25 3.95 -1.02
C LYS A 105 -4.10 5.16 -0.61
N GLU A 106 -3.64 6.38 -0.87
CA GLU A 106 -4.39 7.61 -0.60
C GLU A 106 -5.66 7.71 -1.44
N MET A 107 -5.57 7.43 -2.75
CA MET A 107 -6.75 7.40 -3.63
C MET A 107 -7.79 6.41 -3.11
N LYS A 108 -7.37 5.17 -2.81
CA LYS A 108 -8.27 4.15 -2.27
C LYS A 108 -8.95 4.58 -0.96
N ARG A 109 -8.22 5.25 -0.06
CA ARG A 109 -8.79 5.79 1.19
C ARG A 109 -9.82 6.91 0.94
N ARG A 110 -9.64 7.70 -0.12
CA ARG A 110 -10.61 8.73 -0.53
C ARG A 110 -11.88 8.09 -1.08
N ASP A 111 -11.75 7.12 -1.98
CA ASP A 111 -12.88 6.39 -2.56
C ASP A 111 -13.72 5.72 -1.46
N GLU A 112 -13.07 5.04 -0.51
CA GLU A 112 -13.73 4.42 0.65
C GLU A 112 -14.39 5.44 1.59
N ARG A 113 -13.92 6.68 1.62
CA ARG A 113 -14.51 7.75 2.41
C ARG A 113 -15.74 8.33 1.71
N GLU A 114 -15.65 8.56 0.41
CA GLU A 114 -16.78 9.01 -0.41
C GLU A 114 -17.91 7.99 -0.38
N GLU A 115 -17.62 6.70 -0.57
CA GLU A 115 -18.62 5.64 -0.45
C GLU A 115 -19.32 5.61 0.92
N ARG A 116 -18.59 5.90 2.00
CA ARG A 116 -19.17 5.97 3.35
C ARG A 116 -20.10 7.17 3.50
N ILE A 117 -19.73 8.31 2.93
CA ILE A 117 -20.55 9.53 2.97
C ILE A 117 -21.83 9.30 2.15
N ASP A 118 -21.73 8.78 0.94
CA ASP A 118 -22.88 8.45 0.10
C ASP A 118 -23.85 7.47 0.76
N LYS A 119 -23.32 6.45 1.46
CA LYS A 119 -24.14 5.49 2.23
C LYS A 119 -24.84 6.16 3.40
N LEU A 120 -24.23 7.16 4.03
CA LEU A 120 -24.83 7.91 5.14
C LEU A 120 -25.87 8.92 4.64
N GLU A 121 -25.65 9.57 3.49
CA GLU A 121 -26.62 10.47 2.88
C GLU A 121 -27.88 9.71 2.42
N LYS A 122 -27.71 8.57 1.74
CA LYS A 122 -28.84 7.71 1.36
C LYS A 122 -29.69 7.25 2.55
N LYS A 123 -29.05 6.90 3.67
CA LYS A 123 -29.77 6.55 4.91
C LYS A 123 -30.56 7.73 5.49
N ARG A 124 -29.99 8.93 5.46
CA ARG A 124 -30.69 10.14 5.92
C ARG A 124 -31.89 10.49 5.05
N GLU A 125 -31.80 10.30 3.73
CA GLU A 125 -32.92 10.50 2.81
C GLU A 125 -34.06 9.48 3.02
N GLU A 126 -33.73 8.25 3.40
CA GLU A 126 -34.73 7.23 3.76
C GLU A 126 -35.42 7.53 5.10
N GLU A 127 -34.67 7.99 6.10
CA GLU A 127 -35.20 8.35 7.42
C GLU A 127 -36.00 9.66 7.43
N THR A 128 -35.72 10.59 6.52
CA THR A 128 -36.41 11.90 6.44
C THR A 128 -37.64 11.90 5.54
N LYS A 129 -38.01 10.78 4.91
CA LYS A 129 -39.28 10.68 4.18
C LYS A 129 -40.45 10.80 5.16
N PRO A 130 -41.27 11.88 5.10
CA PRO A 130 -42.39 12.04 6.01
C PRO A 130 -43.41 10.92 5.78
N GLU A 131 -43.83 10.24 6.85
CA GLU A 131 -44.96 9.33 6.81
C GLU A 131 -46.16 10.08 6.23
N ARG A 132 -46.68 9.59 5.09
CA ARG A 132 -47.89 10.13 4.46
C ARG A 132 -49.02 10.08 5.48
N ARG A 133 -49.39 11.23 6.05
CA ARG A 133 -50.64 11.38 6.80
C ARG A 133 -51.78 10.97 5.87
N LYS A 134 -52.46 9.87 6.22
CA LYS A 134 -53.68 9.44 5.54
C LYS A 134 -54.74 10.52 5.74
N THR A 135 -54.98 11.35 4.73
CA THR A 135 -56.14 12.23 4.71
C THR A 135 -57.39 11.37 4.56
N ARG A 136 -58.29 11.44 5.56
CA ARG A 136 -59.61 10.78 5.53
C ARG A 136 -60.44 11.37 4.37
N PRO A 137 -61.17 10.54 3.59
CA PRO A 137 -62.08 11.05 2.56
C PRO A 137 -63.27 11.78 3.21
N LEU A 138 -63.68 12.88 2.58
CA LEU A 138 -64.83 13.73 2.92
C LEU A 138 -66.15 12.99 2.71
#